data_AF-A0AAC8W0W3-F1
#
_entry.id   AF-A0AAC8W0W3-F1
#
_cell.length_a   1.000
_cell.length_b   1.000
_cell.length_c   1.000
_cell.angle_alpha   90.00
_cell.angle_beta   90.00
_cell.angle_gamma   90.00
#
_symmetry.space_group_name_H-M   'P 1'
#
loop_
_entity.id
_entity.type
_entity.pdbx_description
1 polymer ?
#
loop_
_entity_poly.entity_id
_entity_poly.type
_entity_poly.pdbx_seq_one_letter_code
_entity_poly.pdbx_strand_id
1 'polypeptide(L)' 'MLPNTATNPIERLNGEIKRRTEVVGIFPNEEAITRLIGAILLEQNDEWAVQRARYMTLETIAPLGDDPIVSLPAVAA' A
#
# COMPACT_ATOMS: atom_id res chain seq x y z
N MET A 1 11.92 -9.11 26.15
CA MET A 1 11.71 -9.64 24.79
C MET A 1 10.70 -8.72 24.13
N LEU A 2 11.16 -7.74 23.34
CA LEU A 2 10.23 -6.86 22.62
C LEU A 2 9.58 -7.69 21.51
N PRO A 3 8.25 -7.62 21.33
CA PRO A 3 7.60 -8.28 20.20
C PRO A 3 8.21 -7.72 18.92
N ASN A 4 8.58 -8.61 18.01
CA ASN A 4 9.01 -8.27 16.66
C ASN A 4 7.82 -7.72 15.87
N THR A 5 7.31 -6.55 16.27
CA THR A 5 6.44 -5.74 15.42
C THR A 5 7.35 -5.15 14.37
N ALA A 6 7.43 -5.83 13.22
CA ALA A 6 8.09 -5.33 12.04
C ALA A 6 7.73 -3.86 11.83
N THR A 7 8.70 -2.97 12.07
CA THR A 7 8.53 -1.52 12.02
C THR A 7 8.33 -1.04 10.57
N ASN A 8 8.60 -1.90 9.60
CA ASN A 8 8.51 -1.63 8.16
C ASN A 8 7.25 -2.28 7.54
N PRO A 9 6.41 -1.53 6.82
CA PRO A 9 5.23 -2.06 6.10
C PRO A 9 5.52 -3.26 5.19
N ILE A 10 6.69 -3.32 4.57
CA ILE A 10 7.10 -4.41 3.67
C ILE A 10 7.32 -5.72 4.43
N GLU A 11 7.98 -5.66 5.58
CA GLU A 11 8.19 -6.84 6.43
C GLU A 11 6.86 -7.40 6.95
N ARG A 12 5.91 -6.52 7.28
CA ARG A 12 4.55 -6.90 7.67
C ARG A 12 3.83 -7.62 6.53
N LEU A 13 3.89 -7.08 5.31
CA LEU A 13 3.30 -7.70 4.12
C LEU A 13 3.92 -9.07 3.82
N ASN A 14 5.25 -9.19 3.89
CA ASN A 14 5.93 -10.47 3.69
C ASN A 14 5.53 -11.52 4.75
N GLY A 15 5.36 -11.10 6.01
CA GLY A 15 4.85 -11.97 7.08
C GLY A 15 3.42 -12.44 6.82
N GLU A 16 2.57 -11.57 6.29
CA GLU A 16 1.17 -11.90 5.92
C GLU A 16 1.11 -12.91 4.78
N ILE A 17 1.89 -12.69 3.71
CA ILE A 17 2.01 -13.62 2.58
C ILE A 17 2.46 -15.00 3.08
N LYS A 18 3.50 -15.05 3.91
CA LYS A 18 3.99 -16.30 4.50
C LYS A 18 2.90 -17.00 5.31
N ARG A 19 2.23 -16.29 6.24
CA ARG A 19 1.20 -16.91 7.10
C ARG A 19 0.01 -17.46 6.31
N ARG A 20 -0.51 -16.71 5.32
CA ARG A 20 -1.69 -17.16 4.55
C ARG A 20 -1.36 -18.29 3.58
N THR A 21 -0.15 -18.30 3.02
CA THR A 21 0.30 -19.42 2.16
C THR A 21 0.54 -20.70 2.99
N GLU A 22 1.05 -20.58 4.22
CA GLU A 22 1.22 -21.71 5.16
C GLU A 22 -0.10 -22.40 5.52
N VAL A 23 -1.21 -21.65 5.64
CA VAL A 23 -2.54 -22.23 5.91
C VAL A 23 -3.03 -23.12 4.76
N VAL A 24 -2.70 -22.76 3.51
CA VAL A 24 -3.08 -23.55 2.33
C VAL A 24 -2.17 -24.76 2.16
N GLY A 25 -0.87 -24.62 2.45
CA GLY A 25 0.12 -25.69 2.40
C GLY A 25 0.54 -26.08 0.99
N ILE A 26 -0.37 -26.68 0.20
CA ILE A 26 -0.11 -27.13 -1.18
C ILE A 26 -1.14 -26.51 -2.13
N PHE A 27 -0.66 -25.93 -3.23
CA PHE A 27 -1.51 -25.34 -4.26
C PHE A 27 -1.67 -26.29 -5.45
N PRO A 28 -2.87 -26.38 -6.06
CA PRO A 28 -3.14 -27.28 -7.18
C PRO A 28 -2.50 -26.81 -8.50
N ASN A 29 -2.17 -25.53 -8.62
CA ASN A 29 -1.47 -24.93 -9.76
C ASN A 29 -0.94 -23.52 -9.41
N GLU A 30 -0.16 -22.93 -10.33
CA GLU A 30 0.40 -21.57 -10.18
C GLU A 30 -0.67 -20.47 -10.16
N GLU A 31 -1.80 -20.66 -10.86
CA GLU A 31 -2.88 -19.68 -10.86
C GLU A 31 -3.53 -19.54 -9.48
N ALA A 32 -3.62 -20.64 -8.71
CA ALA A 32 -4.21 -20.64 -7.38
C ALA A 32 -3.38 -19.82 -6.38
N ILE A 33 -2.05 -19.96 -6.40
CA ILE A 33 -1.15 -19.15 -5.56
C ILE A 33 -1.14 -17.69 -6.02
N THR A 34 -1.15 -17.45 -7.33
CA THR A 34 -1.20 -16.10 -7.90
C THR A 34 -2.48 -15.37 -7.45
N ARG A 35 -3.62 -16.06 -7.45
CA ARG A 35 -4.89 -15.49 -6.96
C ARG A 35 -4.86 -15.16 -5.47
N LEU A 36 -4.29 -16.03 -4.63
CA LEU A 36 -4.17 -15.77 -3.20
C LEU A 36 -3.26 -14.56 -2.93
N ILE A 37 -2.06 -14.55 -3.52
CA ILE A 37 -1.11 -13.45 -3.34
C ILE A 37 -1.70 -12.15 -3.90
N GLY A 38 -2.35 -12.21 -5.07
CA GLY A 38 -3.04 -11.08 -5.67
C GLY A 38 -4.11 -10.49 -4.74
N ALA A 39 -4.92 -11.33 -4.09
CA ALA A 39 -5.91 -10.87 -3.11
C ALA A 39 -5.26 -10.17 -1.90
N ILE A 40 -4.17 -10.72 -1.36
CA ILE A 40 -3.42 -10.11 -0.25
C ILE A 40 -2.85 -8.74 -0.64
N LEU A 41 -2.32 -8.63 -1.86
CA LEU A 41 -1.78 -7.37 -2.38
C LEU A 41 -2.87 -6.32 -2.59
N LEU A 42 -4.07 -6.72 -3.05
CA LEU A 42 -5.21 -5.83 -3.18
C LEU A 42 -5.66 -5.30 -1.81
N GLU A 43 -5.80 -6.18 -0.81
CA GLU A 43 -6.12 -5.78 0.57
C GLU A 43 -5.10 -4.77 1.11
N GLN A 44 -3.79 -5.03 0.92
CA GLN A 44 -2.74 -4.13 1.39
C GLN A 44 -2.71 -2.80 0.62
N ASN A 45 -3.00 -2.83 -0.69
CA ASN A 45 -3.10 -1.64 -1.50
C ASN A 45 -4.23 -0.73 -1.03
N ASP A 46 -5.39 -1.28 -0.68
CA ASP A 46 -6.52 -0.51 -0.15
C ASP A 46 -6.18 0.15 1.18
N GLU A 47 -5.52 -0.56 2.09
CA GLU A 47 -5.02 0.02 3.35
C GLU A 47 -4.05 1.19 3.09
N TRP A 48 -3.09 1.02 2.18
CA TRP A 48 -2.12 2.06 1.85
C TRP A 48 -2.74 3.23 1.09
N ALA A 49 -3.74 3.01 0.25
CA ALA A 49 -4.49 4.06 -0.41
C ALA A 49 -5.20 4.94 0.62
N VAL A 50 -5.81 4.34 1.64
CA VAL A 50 -6.44 5.07 2.76
C VAL A 50 -5.41 5.85 3.57
N GLN A 51 -4.24 5.28 3.86
CA GLN A 51 -3.18 6.01 4.57
C GLN A 51 -2.61 7.15 3.72
N ARG A 52 -2.36 6.92 2.43
CA ARG A 52 -1.87 7.95 1.51
C ARG A 52 -2.85 9.09 1.37
N ALA A 53 -4.15 8.82 1.23
CA ALA A 53 -5.19 9.85 1.20
C ALA A 53 -5.21 10.70 2.49
N ARG A 54 -4.80 10.14 3.64
CA ARG A 54 -4.70 10.87 4.92
C ARG A 54 -3.42 11.71 5.04
N TYR A 55 -2.31 11.32 4.39
CA TYR A 55 -1.03 12.04 4.45
C TYR A 55 -0.76 12.94 3.25
N MET A 56 -1.53 12.82 2.16
CA MET A 56 -1.46 13.64 0.96
C MET A 56 -2.79 14.39 0.74
N THR A 57 -3.35 14.95 1.81
CA THR A 57 -4.51 15.85 1.67
C THR A 57 -4.06 17.16 1.02
N LEU A 58 -4.98 17.81 0.28
CA LEU A 58 -4.73 19.13 -0.29
C LEU A 58 -4.29 20.13 0.78
N GLU A 59 -4.83 20.01 1.99
CA GLU A 59 -4.48 20.81 3.17
C GLU A 59 -3.03 20.59 3.63
N THR A 60 -2.51 19.37 3.52
CA THR A 60 -1.13 19.03 3.88
C THR A 60 -0.13 19.50 2.81
N ILE A 61 -0.55 19.52 1.54
CA ILE A 61 0.30 19.86 0.38
C ILE A 61 0.23 21.35 0.03
N ALA A 62 -0.87 22.05 0.38
CA ALA A 62 -1.06 23.48 0.10
C ALA A 62 0.11 24.37 0.55
N PRO A 63 0.76 24.16 1.72
CA PRO A 63 1.90 24.98 2.14
C PRO A 63 3.18 24.76 1.32
N LEU A 64 3.25 23.69 0.50
CA LEU A 64 4.40 23.38 -0.35
C LEU A 64 4.28 24.03 -1.75
N GLY A 65 3.15 24.67 -2.05
CA GLY A 65 2.81 25.18 -3.38
C GLY A 65 3.06 26.67 -3.63
N ASP A 66 3.71 27.39 -2.71
CA ASP A 66 3.97 28.84 -2.84
C ASP A 66 5.25 29.18 -3.63
N ASP A 67 5.75 28.27 -4.48
CA ASP A 67 6.83 28.58 -5.41
C ASP A 67 6.27 29.32 -6.64
N PRO A 68 6.61 30.60 -6.86
CA PRO A 68 6.05 31.41 -7.95
C PRO A 68 6.46 30.93 -9.36
N ILE A 69 7.30 29.90 -9.46
CA ILE A 69 7.84 29.37 -10.71
C ILE A 69 6.92 28.28 -11.32
N VAL A 70 6.13 27.57 -10.50
CA VAL A 70 5.29 26.45 -10.98
C VAL A 70 3.82 26.86 -10.95
N SER A 71 3.43 27.72 -11.89
CA SER A 71 2.02 27.97 -12.20
C SER A 71 1.49 26.82 -13.08
N LEU A 72 0.48 26.10 -12.60
CA LEU A 72 -0.26 25.15 -13.43
C LEU A 72 -1.13 25.95 -14.42
N PRO A 73 -1.09 25.63 -15.73
CA PRO A 73 -1.93 26.31 -16.69
C PRO A 73 -3.38 26.03 -16.32
N ALA A 74 -4.15 27.09 -16.09
CA ALA A 74 -5.58 27.01 -15.87
C ALA A 74 -6.20 26.29 -17.08
N VAL A 75 -6.71 25.08 -16.85
CA VAL A 75 -7.48 24.34 -17.86
C VAL A 75 -8.73 25.16 -18.16
N ALA A 76 -8.77 25.75 -19.35
CA ALA A 76 -9.96 26.40 -19.88
C ALA A 76 -11.04 25.34 -20.16
N ALA A 77 -12.26 25.65 -19.71
CA ALA A 77 -13.47 24.85 -19.89
C ALA A 77 -13.89 24.71 -21.36
#